data_AF-Q9KSK6-F1
#
_entry.id   AF-Q9KSK6-F1
#
_cell.length_a   1.000
_cell.length_b   1.000
_cell.length_c   1.000
_cell.angle_alpha   90.00
_cell.angle_beta   90.00
_cell.angle_gamma   90.00
#
_symmetry.space_group_name_H-M   'P 1'
#
loop_
_entity.id
_entity.type
_entity.pdbx_description
1 polymer ?
#
loop_
_entity_poly.entity_id
_entity_poly.type
_entity_poly.pdbx_seq_one_letter_code
_entity_poly.pdbx_strand_id
1 'polypeptide(L)'
;MLKKNITSMMLLTFSACVSAQQQDVNFKSDFTYPLSCEQNGCYSSNYYTDSVGNPFSLSLNDASSLKLDEHLPKYLMVQDTRDWDYLKGQTYTILGLSVMTAGLMTLLPESITKWDAEDRKLSGLGKKWKDNVTSGPTWDRDEHFLNYIMHPYFGGVYYTAARHAGFNEFESFLYSATMSTFFWEYGVEAFAEVPSWQDIFITPFFGAVIGELMFEAEQNIVANGGEVMGSDTMGGVTLFFLNPIGHIHGWVSSAWGGSADVSFQSSPWSNNPDAAKYALDAGAPYDSQYYGVNFKITF
;
A
#
# COMPACT_ATOMS: atom_id res chain seq x y z
N MET A 1 22.44 42.38 1.99
CA MET A 1 22.88 41.38 2.99
C MET A 1 21.67 40.80 3.69
N LEU A 2 21.47 39.49 3.55
CA LEU A 2 20.69 38.55 4.38
C LEU A 2 19.39 39.03 5.07
N LYS A 3 18.25 38.46 4.63
CA LYS A 3 17.25 37.87 5.53
C LYS A 3 16.67 36.60 4.89
N LYS A 4 17.23 35.45 5.28
CA LYS A 4 16.61 34.12 5.12
C LYS A 4 15.67 33.93 6.32
N ASN A 5 14.38 33.70 6.07
CA ASN A 5 13.48 33.19 7.08
C ASN A 5 13.40 31.67 6.94
N ILE A 6 13.81 31.00 8.01
CA ILE A 6 13.81 29.55 8.21
C ILE A 6 12.54 29.21 9.02
N THR A 7 12.13 27.94 8.92
CA THR A 7 11.38 27.12 9.90
C THR A 7 9.86 27.15 9.84
N SER A 8 9.23 26.05 9.41
CA SER A 8 8.92 24.94 10.33
C SER A 8 8.51 23.69 9.52
N MET A 9 9.32 22.64 9.55
CA MET A 9 8.96 21.32 9.03
C MET A 9 9.34 20.31 10.12
N MET A 10 8.32 19.72 10.73
CA MET A 10 8.44 18.70 11.77
C MET A 10 9.13 17.47 11.16
N LEU A 11 10.39 17.27 11.53
CA LEU A 11 11.14 16.05 11.24
C LEU A 11 10.87 15.06 12.38
N LEU A 12 10.12 13.99 12.09
CA LEU A 12 10.16 12.77 12.90
C LEU A 12 11.40 11.98 12.45
N THR A 13 12.54 12.29 13.06
CA THR A 13 13.72 11.43 12.98
C THR A 13 13.46 10.19 13.81
N PHE A 14 13.20 9.05 13.17
CA PHE A 14 13.21 7.75 13.82
C PHE A 14 14.66 7.41 14.21
N SER A 15 15.06 7.72 15.45
CA SER A 15 16.27 7.16 16.04
C SER A 15 15.98 5.71 16.45
N ALA A 16 16.30 4.77 15.57
CA ALA A 16 16.43 3.38 15.96
C ALA A 16 17.69 3.23 16.83
N CYS A 17 17.52 3.22 18.15
CA CYS A 17 18.56 2.77 19.07
C CYS A 17 18.69 1.24 18.92
N VAL A 18 19.53 0.80 18.00
CA VAL A 18 19.95 -0.61 17.88
C VAL A 18 20.82 -0.93 19.11
N SER A 19 20.29 -1.71 20.03
CA SER A 19 21.14 -2.44 20.98
C SER A 19 21.71 -3.64 20.25
N ALA A 20 23.01 -3.61 19.98
CA ALA A 20 23.74 -4.72 19.37
C ALA A 20 23.75 -5.91 20.33
N GLN A 21 22.97 -6.94 20.04
CA GLN A 21 23.15 -8.26 20.62
C GLN A 21 23.65 -9.19 19.51
N GLN A 22 24.93 -9.54 19.60
CA GLN A 22 25.62 -10.39 18.65
C GLN A 22 25.05 -11.81 18.75
N GLN A 23 24.25 -12.21 17.76
CA GLN A 23 23.85 -13.60 17.54
C GLN A 23 24.53 -14.10 16.27
N ASP A 24 25.38 -15.11 16.42
CA ASP A 24 26.02 -15.81 15.33
C ASP A 24 24.95 -16.48 14.46
N VAL A 25 24.79 -15.98 13.24
CA VAL A 25 23.84 -16.50 12.26
C VAL A 25 24.49 -17.67 11.53
N ASN A 26 24.17 -18.90 11.94
CA ASN A 26 24.43 -20.09 11.10
C ASN A 26 23.28 -20.23 10.09
N PHE A 27 23.54 -19.85 8.84
CA PHE A 27 22.59 -20.03 7.74
C PHE A 27 22.57 -21.51 7.32
N LYS A 28 21.51 -22.22 7.70
CA LYS A 28 21.23 -23.56 7.17
C LYS A 28 19.85 -23.53 6.52
N SER A 29 19.86 -23.39 5.19
CA SER A 29 18.66 -23.46 4.37
C SER A 29 18.28 -24.92 4.11
N ASP A 30 17.40 -25.49 4.93
CA ASP A 30 16.79 -26.79 4.64
C ASP A 30 15.43 -26.57 3.93
N PHE A 31 15.45 -26.69 2.61
CA PHE A 31 14.23 -26.85 1.79
C PHE A 31 13.69 -28.26 2.04
N THR A 32 12.56 -28.42 2.73
CA THR A 32 11.83 -29.70 2.78
C THR A 32 10.34 -29.45 2.85
N TYR A 33 9.61 -29.89 1.82
CA TYR A 33 8.16 -29.97 1.81
C TYR A 33 7.70 -31.05 2.80
N PRO A 34 6.71 -30.82 3.67
CA PRO A 34 6.12 -31.92 4.41
C PRO A 34 5.13 -32.67 3.51
N LEU A 35 5.43 -33.96 3.29
CA LEU A 35 4.44 -34.94 2.87
C LEU A 35 3.28 -34.97 3.88
N SER A 36 2.08 -34.97 3.35
CA SER A 36 0.83 -35.25 4.07
C SER A 36 0.85 -36.65 4.67
N CYS A 37 0.79 -36.75 6.00
CA CYS A 37 0.36 -37.96 6.69
C CYS A 37 -1.08 -37.78 7.19
N GLU A 38 -2.00 -38.49 6.56
CA GLU A 38 -3.31 -38.79 7.10
C GLU A 38 -3.23 -39.79 8.27
N GLN A 39 -4.22 -39.69 9.16
CA GLN A 39 -4.70 -40.64 10.17
C GLN A 39 -4.06 -40.67 11.59
N ASN A 40 -4.91 -40.23 12.53
CA ASN A 40 -5.19 -40.79 13.86
C ASN A 40 -4.05 -40.89 14.90
N GLY A 41 -4.00 -39.87 15.76
CA GLY A 41 -3.87 -40.02 17.21
C GLY A 41 -2.57 -40.61 17.77
N CYS A 42 -1.66 -39.73 18.21
CA CYS A 42 -0.60 -40.10 19.15
C CYS A 42 -0.51 -39.06 20.28
N TYR A 43 -1.11 -39.40 21.42
CA TYR A 43 -0.68 -38.90 22.72
C TYR A 43 0.60 -39.63 23.11
N SER A 44 1.64 -38.89 23.49
CA SER A 44 2.77 -39.42 24.22
C SER A 44 3.30 -38.36 25.19
N SER A 45 2.88 -38.47 26.45
CA SER A 45 3.59 -37.91 27.59
C SER A 45 5.00 -38.49 27.64
N ASN A 46 6.01 -37.63 27.78
CA ASN A 46 7.28 -38.03 28.40
C ASN A 46 7.73 -36.94 29.34
N TYR A 47 7.67 -37.27 30.63
CA TYR A 47 8.30 -36.54 31.72
C TYR A 47 9.81 -36.73 31.61
N TYR A 48 10.54 -35.64 31.37
CA TYR A 48 11.91 -35.49 31.83
C TYR A 48 11.95 -34.30 32.78
N THR A 49 12.00 -34.61 34.07
CA THR A 49 12.42 -33.68 35.11
C THR A 49 13.93 -33.48 34.96
N ASP A 50 14.33 -32.32 34.45
CA ASP A 50 15.70 -31.84 34.65
C ASP A 50 15.62 -30.51 35.41
N SER A 51 16.10 -30.55 36.65
CA SER A 51 16.11 -29.41 37.56
C SER A 51 17.33 -28.53 37.25
N VAL A 52 17.12 -27.45 36.53
CA VAL A 52 18.06 -26.32 36.48
C VAL A 52 17.36 -25.12 37.10
N GLY A 53 17.84 -24.69 38.26
CA GLY A 53 17.32 -23.53 38.97
C GLY A 53 17.87 -22.20 38.44
N ASN A 54 17.07 -21.15 38.69
CA ASN A 54 17.32 -19.71 38.68
C ASN A 54 17.14 -18.94 37.34
N PRO A 55 16.84 -17.62 37.37
CA PRO A 55 16.19 -16.80 38.40
C PRO A 55 15.27 -15.73 37.74
N PHE A 56 14.08 -16.10 37.27
CA PHE A 56 13.07 -15.10 36.87
C PHE A 56 11.69 -15.62 37.26
N SER A 57 11.29 -15.34 38.51
CA SER A 57 9.89 -15.39 38.85
C SER A 57 9.22 -14.22 38.14
N LEU A 58 8.60 -14.47 36.98
CA LEU A 58 7.62 -13.54 36.43
C LEU A 58 6.51 -13.39 37.48
N SER A 59 6.46 -12.22 38.10
CA SER A 59 5.34 -11.79 38.92
C SER A 59 4.09 -11.82 38.04
N LEU A 60 3.18 -12.77 38.28
CA LEU A 60 1.89 -12.87 37.61
C LEU A 60 0.95 -11.68 37.88
N ASN A 61 1.40 -10.70 38.67
CA ASN A 61 0.62 -9.50 38.99
C ASN A 61 0.76 -8.38 37.94
N ASP A 62 1.66 -8.53 36.97
CA ASP A 62 1.83 -7.61 35.83
C ASP A 62 1.26 -8.19 34.53
N ALA A 63 0.36 -9.18 34.67
CA ALA A 63 -0.56 -9.52 33.59
C ALA A 63 -1.49 -8.32 33.38
N SER A 64 -1.00 -7.32 32.66
CA SER A 64 -1.80 -6.36 31.92
C SER A 64 -2.93 -7.18 31.31
N SER A 65 -4.16 -6.89 31.74
CA SER A 65 -5.36 -7.60 31.29
C SER A 65 -5.27 -7.82 29.78
N LEU A 66 -5.01 -9.06 29.37
CA LEU A 66 -4.90 -9.43 27.97
C LEU A 66 -6.31 -9.19 27.41
N LYS A 67 -6.52 -8.02 26.80
CA LYS A 67 -7.76 -7.64 26.13
C LYS A 67 -7.90 -8.52 24.89
N LEU A 68 -8.34 -9.75 25.11
CA LEU A 68 -8.49 -10.77 24.08
C LEU A 68 -9.66 -10.48 23.11
N ASP A 69 -10.45 -9.44 23.38
CA ASP A 69 -11.73 -9.15 22.72
C ASP A 69 -11.75 -7.88 21.84
N GLU A 70 -10.63 -7.17 21.68
CA GLU A 70 -10.57 -6.03 20.76
C GLU A 70 -10.05 -6.51 19.41
N HIS A 71 -10.97 -6.86 18.49
CA HIS A 71 -10.61 -7.24 17.12
C HIS A 71 -9.90 -6.07 16.45
N LEU A 72 -8.59 -6.20 16.22
CA LEU A 72 -7.80 -5.19 15.53
C LEU A 72 -8.44 -4.87 14.17
N PRO A 73 -8.44 -3.58 13.76
CA PRO A 73 -9.00 -3.21 12.48
C PRO A 73 -8.24 -3.91 11.36
N LYS A 74 -8.96 -4.25 10.27
CA LYS A 74 -8.42 -5.03 9.15
C LYS A 74 -7.11 -4.48 8.59
N TYR A 75 -6.93 -3.16 8.58
CA TYR A 75 -5.72 -2.51 8.07
C TYR A 75 -4.48 -2.66 8.93
N LEU A 76 -4.61 -3.03 10.21
CA LEU A 76 -3.48 -3.40 11.09
C LEU A 76 -3.20 -4.91 11.09
N MET A 77 -3.99 -5.67 10.34
CA MET A 77 -3.85 -7.12 10.24
C MET A 77 -3.37 -7.52 8.85
N VAL A 78 -2.63 -8.63 8.80
CA VAL A 78 -2.19 -9.26 7.56
C VAL A 78 -3.20 -10.33 7.20
N GLN A 79 -3.67 -10.36 5.96
CA GLN A 79 -4.58 -11.42 5.52
C GLN A 79 -3.82 -12.74 5.39
N ASP A 80 -4.38 -13.83 5.94
CA ASP A 80 -3.78 -15.18 5.88
C ASP A 80 -3.65 -15.73 4.46
N THR A 81 -4.50 -15.24 3.55
CA THR A 81 -4.52 -15.61 2.14
C THR A 81 -4.61 -14.36 1.28
N ARG A 82 -4.28 -14.49 -0.01
CA ARG A 82 -4.33 -13.38 -0.96
C ARG A 82 -5.76 -12.84 -1.09
N ASP A 83 -5.97 -11.63 -0.57
CA ASP A 83 -7.23 -10.92 -0.63
C ASP A 83 -7.18 -9.86 -1.74
N TRP A 84 -7.59 -10.28 -2.94
CA TRP A 84 -7.64 -9.42 -4.12
C TRP A 84 -8.66 -8.28 -3.99
N ASP A 85 -9.75 -8.49 -3.26
CA ASP A 85 -10.79 -7.47 -3.11
C ASP A 85 -10.33 -6.37 -2.15
N TYR A 86 -9.60 -6.74 -1.10
CA TYR A 86 -8.96 -5.77 -0.22
C TYR A 86 -7.86 -4.98 -0.93
N LEU A 87 -7.00 -5.64 -1.71
CA LEU A 87 -5.99 -4.94 -2.51
C LEU A 87 -6.62 -3.99 -3.54
N LYS A 88 -7.71 -4.41 -4.18
CA LYS A 88 -8.48 -3.59 -5.12
C LYS A 88 -9.11 -2.37 -4.43
N GLY A 89 -9.69 -2.55 -3.25
CA GLY A 89 -10.24 -1.45 -2.45
C GLY A 89 -9.16 -0.42 -2.04
N GLN A 90 -8.00 -0.90 -1.62
CA GLN A 90 -6.84 -0.05 -1.36
C GLN A 90 -6.35 0.66 -2.63
N THR A 91 -6.34 -0.03 -3.78
CA THR A 91 -5.97 0.55 -5.08
C THR A 91 -6.93 1.66 -5.50
N TYR A 92 -8.24 1.51 -5.27
CA TYR A 92 -9.19 2.59 -5.51
C TYR A 92 -9.01 3.76 -4.54
N THR A 93 -8.59 3.48 -3.31
CA THR A 93 -8.24 4.52 -2.35
C THR A 93 -7.02 5.31 -2.84
N ILE A 94 -5.98 4.62 -3.31
CA ILE A 94 -4.82 5.23 -3.96
C ILE A 94 -5.25 6.09 -5.15
N LEU A 95 -6.07 5.56 -6.07
CA LEU A 95 -6.59 6.32 -7.22
C LEU A 95 -7.33 7.60 -6.78
N GLY A 96 -8.23 7.51 -5.80
CA GLY A 96 -8.96 8.66 -5.27
C GLY A 96 -8.05 9.70 -4.63
N LEU A 97 -7.07 9.26 -3.84
CA LEU A 97 -6.03 10.13 -3.26
C LEU A 97 -5.20 10.79 -4.35
N SER A 98 -4.79 10.07 -5.40
CA SER A 98 -4.01 10.63 -6.51
C SER A 98 -4.79 11.69 -7.29
N VAL A 99 -6.09 11.49 -7.53
CA VAL A 99 -6.94 12.53 -8.15
C VAL A 99 -7.02 13.78 -7.27
N MET A 100 -7.19 13.60 -5.96
CA MET A 100 -7.19 14.73 -5.02
C MET A 100 -5.82 15.43 -4.97
N THR A 101 -4.73 14.67 -4.95
CA THR A 101 -3.36 15.18 -4.99
C THR A 101 -3.09 15.94 -6.27
N ALA A 102 -3.44 15.39 -7.43
CA ALA A 102 -3.32 16.09 -8.72
C ALA A 102 -4.15 17.39 -8.72
N GLY A 103 -5.39 17.35 -8.22
CA GLY A 103 -6.22 18.54 -8.04
C GLY A 103 -5.56 19.59 -7.13
N LEU A 104 -5.00 19.18 -5.99
CA LEU A 104 -4.29 20.09 -5.09
C LEU A 104 -2.99 20.62 -5.71
N MET A 105 -2.27 19.81 -6.47
CA MET A 105 -1.06 20.21 -7.17
C MET A 105 -1.35 21.32 -8.20
N THR A 106 -2.54 21.33 -8.83
CA THR A 106 -2.95 22.47 -9.68
C THR A 106 -3.14 23.78 -8.90
N LEU A 107 -3.30 23.72 -7.57
CA LEU A 107 -3.45 24.89 -6.69
C LEU A 107 -2.13 25.33 -6.05
N LEU A 108 -1.14 24.44 -5.97
CA LEU A 108 0.16 24.73 -5.36
C LEU A 108 1.07 25.55 -6.31
N PRO A 109 2.08 26.27 -5.77
CA PRO A 109 3.03 27.03 -6.59
C PRO A 109 3.94 26.11 -7.42
N GLU A 110 4.32 26.56 -8.62
CA GLU A 110 5.24 25.87 -9.55
C GLU A 110 6.57 25.46 -8.91
N SER A 111 7.02 26.17 -7.87
CA SER A 111 8.27 25.83 -7.17
C SER A 111 8.20 24.49 -6.41
N ILE A 112 7.01 24.02 -6.06
CA ILE A 112 6.79 22.76 -5.34
C ILE A 112 6.34 21.66 -6.30
N THR A 113 5.42 21.98 -7.21
CA THR A 113 4.81 20.98 -8.08
C THR A 113 5.50 20.85 -9.42
N LYS A 114 6.31 21.83 -9.84
CA LYS A 114 6.88 21.97 -11.20
C LYS A 114 5.85 22.10 -12.34
N TRP A 115 4.56 21.89 -12.06
CA TRP A 115 3.45 22.06 -13.01
C TRP A 115 3.15 23.53 -13.30
N ASP A 116 3.36 23.96 -14.55
CA ASP A 116 3.17 25.35 -14.98
C ASP A 116 1.68 25.76 -15.08
N ALA A 117 1.42 27.05 -15.34
CA ALA A 117 0.05 27.56 -15.50
C ALA A 117 -0.71 27.04 -16.74
N GLU A 118 -0.03 26.61 -17.79
CA GLU A 118 -0.58 25.95 -18.98
C GLU A 118 -0.88 24.46 -18.71
N ASP A 119 -0.11 23.80 -17.85
CA ASP A 119 -0.28 22.41 -17.41
C ASP A 119 -1.57 22.20 -16.63
N ARG A 120 -2.10 23.27 -16.05
CA ARG A 120 -3.37 23.30 -15.31
C ARG A 120 -4.58 23.41 -16.23
N LYS A 121 -4.40 23.61 -17.54
CA LYS A 121 -5.50 23.73 -18.51
C LYS A 121 -5.96 22.35 -18.98
N LEU A 122 -7.13 21.93 -18.47
CA LEU A 122 -7.81 20.68 -18.81
C LEU A 122 -7.95 20.41 -20.32
N SER A 123 -8.02 21.45 -21.16
CA SER A 123 -8.19 21.32 -22.62
C SER A 123 -6.95 20.77 -23.35
N GLY A 124 -5.76 20.76 -22.73
CA GLY A 124 -4.51 20.30 -23.34
C GLY A 124 -3.94 19.00 -22.75
N LEU A 125 -4.46 18.55 -21.61
CA LEU A 125 -3.88 17.47 -20.81
C LEU A 125 -3.69 16.16 -21.56
N GLY A 126 -4.68 15.71 -22.32
CA GLY A 126 -4.59 14.44 -23.05
C GLY A 126 -3.53 14.45 -24.16
N LYS A 127 -3.36 15.59 -24.85
CA LYS A 127 -2.30 15.75 -25.86
C LYS A 127 -0.94 15.82 -25.19
N LYS A 128 -0.80 16.59 -24.12
CA LYS A 128 0.45 16.72 -23.37
C LYS A 128 0.90 15.39 -22.79
N TRP A 129 0.00 14.68 -22.11
CA TRP A 129 0.25 13.34 -21.61
C TRP A 129 0.76 12.41 -22.71
N LYS A 130 0.09 12.40 -23.87
CA LYS A 130 0.53 11.59 -25.02
C LYS A 130 1.91 12.01 -25.50
N ASP A 131 2.18 13.31 -25.65
CA ASP A 131 3.47 13.83 -26.09
C ASP A 131 4.59 13.43 -25.11
N ASN A 132 4.34 13.52 -23.80
CA ASN A 132 5.27 13.11 -22.74
C ASN A 132 5.54 11.60 -22.75
N VAL A 133 4.49 10.78 -22.74
CA VAL A 133 4.62 9.30 -22.77
C VAL A 133 5.33 8.82 -24.04
N THR A 134 5.05 9.43 -25.18
CA THR A 134 5.65 9.05 -26.47
C THR A 134 7.08 9.57 -26.66
N SER A 135 7.50 10.60 -25.92
CA SER A 135 8.88 11.08 -25.93
C SER A 135 9.86 10.07 -25.31
N GLY A 136 9.34 9.16 -24.47
CA GLY A 136 10.11 8.15 -23.76
C GLY A 136 10.83 8.72 -22.54
N PRO A 137 11.27 7.86 -21.59
CA PRO A 137 11.78 8.38 -20.33
C PRO A 137 13.10 9.13 -20.50
N THR A 138 13.29 10.16 -19.68
CA THR A 138 14.49 10.97 -19.64
C THR A 138 15.21 10.84 -18.30
N TRP A 139 16.42 11.35 -18.22
CA TRP A 139 17.14 11.39 -16.95
C TRP A 139 16.73 12.66 -16.22
N ASP A 140 15.93 12.50 -15.18
CA ASP A 140 15.36 13.61 -14.43
C ASP A 140 16.42 14.39 -13.61
N ARG A 141 16.12 15.67 -13.34
CA ARG A 141 16.96 16.61 -12.58
C ARG A 141 16.23 17.19 -11.37
N ASP A 142 15.25 16.49 -10.83
CA ASP A 142 14.55 16.94 -9.64
C ASP A 142 15.43 17.03 -8.40
N GLU A 143 14.86 17.68 -7.39
CA GLU A 143 15.51 17.82 -6.10
C GLU A 143 15.76 16.44 -5.48
N HIS A 144 17.00 16.18 -5.06
CA HIS A 144 17.41 14.87 -4.52
C HIS A 144 16.51 14.34 -3.38
N PHE A 145 15.84 15.22 -2.65
CA PHE A 145 14.88 14.82 -1.62
C PHE A 145 13.68 14.07 -2.20
N LEU A 146 13.13 14.51 -3.34
CA LEU A 146 12.00 13.82 -3.98
C LEU A 146 12.45 12.44 -4.44
N ASN A 147 13.49 12.37 -5.27
CA ASN A 147 13.91 11.13 -5.96
C ASN A 147 14.43 10.07 -4.98
N TYR A 148 15.09 10.46 -3.88
CA TYR A 148 15.74 9.50 -2.97
C TYR A 148 15.06 9.31 -1.62
N ILE A 149 14.03 10.11 -1.29
CA ILE A 149 13.28 9.94 -0.03
C ILE A 149 11.81 9.72 -0.31
N MET A 150 11.17 10.65 -1.02
CA MET A 150 9.72 10.57 -1.25
C MET A 150 9.35 9.42 -2.19
N HIS A 151 10.08 9.25 -3.29
CA HIS A 151 9.84 8.15 -4.23
C HIS A 151 9.99 6.78 -3.56
N PRO A 152 11.11 6.44 -2.89
CA PRO A 152 11.21 5.19 -2.13
C PRO A 152 10.11 5.04 -1.07
N TYR A 153 9.73 6.10 -0.35
CA TYR A 153 8.64 6.02 0.62
C TYR A 153 7.30 5.66 -0.04
N PHE A 154 6.90 6.33 -1.12
CA PHE A 154 5.65 6.03 -1.82
C PHE A 154 5.67 4.66 -2.50
N GLY A 155 6.81 4.23 -3.03
CA GLY A 155 7.02 2.86 -3.47
C GLY A 155 6.81 1.85 -2.34
N GLY A 156 7.28 2.19 -1.13
CA GLY A 156 7.03 1.43 0.10
C GLY A 156 5.57 1.40 0.50
N VAL A 157 4.84 2.51 0.37
CA VAL A 157 3.39 2.58 0.63
C VAL A 157 2.59 1.68 -0.32
N TYR A 158 2.94 1.62 -1.61
CA TYR A 158 2.32 0.66 -2.52
C TYR A 158 2.66 -0.79 -2.14
N TYR A 159 3.90 -1.02 -1.71
CA TYR A 159 4.34 -2.33 -1.27
C TYR A 159 3.57 -2.81 -0.03
N THR A 160 3.43 -1.98 1.00
CA THR A 160 2.72 -2.34 2.24
C THR A 160 1.24 -2.61 1.98
N ALA A 161 0.60 -1.89 1.06
CA ALA A 161 -0.79 -2.17 0.66
C ALA A 161 -0.98 -3.63 0.17
N ALA A 162 -0.03 -4.13 -0.63
CA ALA A 162 -0.02 -5.52 -1.09
C ALA A 162 0.33 -6.52 0.02
N ARG A 163 1.31 -6.21 0.88
CA ARG A 163 1.67 -7.07 2.02
C ARG A 163 0.50 -7.30 2.97
N HIS A 164 -0.21 -6.24 3.33
CA HIS A 164 -1.40 -6.36 4.19
C HIS A 164 -2.53 -7.17 3.54
N ALA A 165 -2.61 -7.21 2.20
CA ALA A 165 -3.54 -8.04 1.46
C ALA A 165 -3.13 -9.52 1.33
N GLY A 166 -2.09 -9.96 2.05
CA GLY A 166 -1.67 -11.36 2.10
C GLY A 166 -0.77 -11.79 0.93
N PHE A 167 -0.20 -10.84 0.19
CA PHE A 167 0.78 -11.12 -0.87
C PHE A 167 2.18 -11.26 -0.28
N ASN A 168 3.00 -12.11 -0.88
CA ASN A 168 4.40 -12.26 -0.47
C ASN A 168 5.27 -11.09 -0.93
N GLU A 169 6.55 -11.11 -0.57
CA GLU A 169 7.51 -10.02 -0.81
C GLU A 169 7.69 -9.75 -2.31
N PHE A 170 7.83 -10.80 -3.12
CA PHE A 170 8.03 -10.65 -4.57
C PHE A 170 6.77 -10.15 -5.28
N GLU A 171 5.59 -10.64 -4.89
CA GLU A 171 4.32 -10.17 -5.43
C GLU A 171 4.03 -8.72 -5.05
N SER A 172 4.37 -8.34 -3.81
CA SER A 172 4.24 -6.96 -3.33
C SER A 172 5.22 -6.02 -4.04
N PHE A 173 6.43 -6.50 -4.32
CA PHE A 173 7.38 -5.78 -5.19
C PHE A 173 6.79 -5.58 -6.59
N LEU A 174 6.21 -6.61 -7.21
CA LEU A 174 5.64 -6.50 -8.55
C LEU A 174 4.43 -5.53 -8.58
N TYR A 175 3.59 -5.55 -7.55
CA TYR A 175 2.52 -4.58 -7.39
C TYR A 175 3.07 -3.16 -7.25
N SER A 176 4.04 -2.94 -6.36
CA SER A 176 4.68 -1.63 -6.18
C SER A 176 5.37 -1.14 -7.45
N ALA A 177 6.07 -2.01 -8.18
CA ALA A 177 6.66 -1.72 -9.49
C ALA A 177 5.63 -1.29 -10.53
N THR A 178 4.51 -1.98 -10.57
CA THR A 178 3.41 -1.67 -11.49
C THR A 178 2.78 -0.32 -11.15
N MET A 179 2.49 -0.09 -9.86
CA MET A 179 1.88 1.17 -9.39
C MET A 179 2.81 2.37 -9.56
N SER A 180 4.09 2.21 -9.22
CA SER A 180 5.09 3.27 -9.39
C SER A 180 5.29 3.62 -10.86
N THR A 181 5.45 2.62 -11.72
CA THR A 181 5.78 2.83 -13.14
C THR A 181 4.57 3.26 -13.96
N PHE A 182 3.50 2.46 -13.96
CA PHE A 182 2.42 2.66 -14.92
C PHE A 182 1.34 3.59 -14.41
N PHE A 183 1.03 3.53 -13.11
CA PHE A 183 -0.01 4.36 -12.53
C PHE A 183 0.50 5.76 -12.17
N TRP A 184 1.65 5.85 -11.49
CA TRP A 184 2.19 7.15 -11.10
C TRP A 184 2.97 7.80 -12.25
N GLU A 185 4.13 7.26 -12.61
CA GLU A 185 5.07 7.88 -13.55
C GLU A 185 4.44 8.11 -14.94
N TYR A 186 3.98 7.03 -15.58
CA TYR A 186 3.34 7.10 -16.90
C TYR A 186 1.88 7.56 -16.86
N GLY A 187 1.28 7.64 -15.68
CA GLY A 187 -0.13 7.98 -15.52
C GLY A 187 -0.28 9.42 -15.03
N VAL A 188 -0.24 9.60 -13.71
CA VAL A 188 -0.49 10.89 -13.03
C VAL A 188 0.57 11.92 -13.38
N GLU A 189 1.84 11.56 -13.29
CA GLU A 189 2.97 12.49 -13.47
C GLU A 189 3.18 12.87 -14.93
N ALA A 190 2.97 11.92 -15.85
CA ALA A 190 3.03 12.14 -17.28
C ALA A 190 2.09 13.25 -17.81
N PHE A 191 1.06 13.66 -17.06
CA PHE A 191 0.24 14.81 -17.42
C PHE A 191 1.01 16.14 -17.36
N ALA A 192 2.03 16.22 -16.53
CA ALA A 192 2.87 17.40 -16.37
C ALA A 192 4.28 17.19 -16.93
N GLU A 193 4.88 16.02 -16.74
CA GLU A 193 6.31 15.82 -16.99
C GLU A 193 6.58 14.61 -17.88
N VAL A 194 7.79 14.56 -18.45
CA VAL A 194 8.22 13.39 -19.21
C VAL A 194 8.67 12.33 -18.20
N PRO A 195 8.23 11.06 -18.33
CA PRO A 195 8.66 9.99 -17.43
C PRO A 195 10.18 9.95 -17.20
N SER A 196 10.59 9.51 -16.03
CA SER A 196 11.97 9.50 -15.54
C SER A 196 12.51 8.07 -15.45
N TRP A 197 13.69 7.83 -16.05
CA TRP A 197 14.38 6.56 -15.89
C TRP A 197 14.80 6.28 -14.45
N GLN A 198 15.07 7.33 -13.67
CA GLN A 198 15.47 7.21 -12.28
C GLN A 198 14.31 6.66 -11.46
N ASP A 199 13.13 7.26 -11.61
CA ASP A 199 11.99 6.98 -10.74
C ASP A 199 11.34 5.63 -11.09
N ILE A 200 11.38 5.22 -12.36
CA ILE A 200 10.98 3.87 -12.79
C ILE A 200 11.82 2.78 -12.09
N PHE A 201 13.08 3.05 -11.76
CA PHE A 201 13.95 2.08 -11.09
C PHE A 201 13.99 2.26 -9.56
N ILE A 202 14.28 3.48 -9.11
CA ILE A 202 14.52 3.80 -7.70
C ILE A 202 13.25 3.61 -6.87
N THR A 203 12.11 4.12 -7.37
CA THR A 203 10.84 4.07 -6.64
C THR A 203 10.45 2.65 -6.25
N PRO A 204 10.36 1.66 -7.17
CA PRO A 204 9.96 0.33 -6.77
C PRO A 204 11.08 -0.50 -6.14
N PHE A 205 12.34 -0.33 -6.55
CA PHE A 205 13.44 -1.13 -6.02
C PHE A 205 13.72 -0.77 -4.55
N PHE A 206 13.97 0.51 -4.27
CA PHE A 206 14.19 0.95 -2.89
C PHE A 206 12.87 1.02 -2.12
N GLY A 207 11.74 1.24 -2.81
CA GLY A 207 10.43 1.17 -2.20
C GLY A 207 10.10 -0.19 -1.64
N ALA A 208 10.45 -1.29 -2.29
CA ALA A 208 10.25 -2.61 -1.69
C ALA A 208 11.09 -2.83 -0.42
N VAL A 209 12.33 -2.33 -0.40
CA VAL A 209 13.19 -2.41 0.80
C VAL A 209 12.59 -1.60 1.95
N ILE A 210 12.24 -0.33 1.69
CA ILE A 210 11.62 0.55 2.69
C ILE A 210 10.24 0.02 3.11
N GLY A 211 9.47 -0.52 2.18
CA GLY A 211 8.15 -1.10 2.42
C GLY A 211 8.18 -2.32 3.33
N GLU A 212 9.13 -3.25 3.15
CA GLU A 212 9.25 -4.39 4.08
C GLU A 212 9.69 -3.92 5.47
N LEU A 213 10.61 -2.95 5.57
CA LEU A 213 10.96 -2.35 6.87
C LEU A 213 9.77 -1.66 7.53
N MET A 214 8.94 -0.96 6.75
CA MET A 214 7.73 -0.31 7.25
C MET A 214 6.73 -1.35 7.78
N PHE A 215 6.52 -2.42 7.01
CA PHE A 215 5.65 -3.54 7.37
C PHE A 215 6.12 -4.25 8.64
N GLU A 216 7.40 -4.63 8.73
CA GLU A 216 7.95 -5.28 9.93
C GLU A 216 7.86 -4.38 11.16
N ALA A 217 8.12 -3.08 11.01
CA ALA A 217 8.01 -2.11 12.10
C ALA A 217 6.56 -1.98 12.58
N GLU A 218 5.60 -1.93 11.66
CA GLU A 218 4.17 -1.89 11.98
C GLU A 218 3.75 -3.12 12.77
N GLN A 219 4.08 -4.31 12.28
CA GLN A 219 3.75 -5.56 12.95
C GLN A 219 4.38 -5.66 14.35
N ASN A 220 5.60 -5.15 14.53
CA ASN A 220 6.23 -5.06 15.85
C ASN A 220 5.48 -4.12 16.80
N ILE A 221 5.09 -2.93 16.33
CA ILE A 221 4.37 -1.96 17.15
C ILE A 221 3.00 -2.52 17.54
N VAL A 222 2.27 -3.12 16.59
CA VAL A 222 0.98 -3.76 16.85
C VAL A 222 1.13 -4.89 17.88
N ALA A 223 2.15 -5.74 17.75
CA ALA A 223 2.41 -6.83 18.69
C ALA A 223 2.77 -6.35 20.11
N ASN A 224 3.40 -5.18 20.24
CA ASN A 224 3.77 -4.58 21.53
C ASN A 224 2.66 -3.72 22.15
N GLY A 225 1.41 -3.87 21.69
CA GLY A 225 0.25 -3.16 22.25
C GLY A 225 -0.03 -1.81 21.59
N GLY A 226 0.65 -1.47 20.50
CA GLY A 226 0.40 -0.25 19.74
C GLY A 226 1.09 0.99 20.30
N GLU A 227 2.00 0.85 21.27
CA GLU A 227 2.74 1.96 21.88
C GLU A 227 4.13 2.16 21.23
N VAL A 228 4.55 3.41 21.09
CA VAL A 228 5.94 3.76 20.74
C VAL A 228 6.50 4.65 21.84
N MET A 229 7.64 4.24 22.42
CA MET A 229 8.26 4.87 23.62
C MET A 229 7.28 5.07 24.80
N GLY A 230 6.35 4.14 25.02
CA GLY A 230 5.36 4.22 26.10
C GLY A 230 4.21 5.20 25.85
N SER A 231 3.98 5.59 24.59
CA SER A 231 2.90 6.49 24.20
C SER A 231 2.02 5.88 23.11
N ASP A 232 0.73 5.67 23.45
CA ASP A 232 -0.32 5.26 22.51
C ASP A 232 -0.47 6.25 21.35
N THR A 233 -0.38 7.55 21.64
CA THR A 233 -0.53 8.59 20.61
C THR A 233 0.62 8.54 19.60
N MET A 234 1.85 8.38 20.09
CA MET A 234 3.01 8.25 19.19
C MET A 234 2.95 6.95 18.39
N GLY A 235 2.44 5.88 19.00
CA GLY A 235 2.21 4.63 18.31
C GLY A 235 1.17 4.75 17.19
N GLY A 236 -0.01 5.32 17.47
CA GLY A 236 -1.03 5.57 16.45
C GLY A 236 -0.54 6.44 15.29
N VAL A 237 0.22 7.51 15.59
CA VAL A 237 0.82 8.36 14.54
C VAL A 237 1.85 7.57 13.71
N THR A 238 2.68 6.76 14.36
CA THR A 238 3.69 5.94 13.68
C THR A 238 3.01 4.91 12.77
N LEU A 239 2.03 4.16 13.28
CA LEU A 239 1.26 3.18 12.52
C LEU A 239 0.61 3.79 11.28
N PHE A 240 0.07 5.01 11.39
CA PHE A 240 -0.48 5.71 10.23
C PHE A 240 0.56 5.94 9.14
N PHE A 241 1.77 6.40 9.47
CA PHE A 241 2.80 6.68 8.46
C PHE A 241 3.45 5.42 7.88
N LEU A 242 3.39 4.29 8.60
CA LEU A 242 3.84 3.00 8.09
C LEU A 242 2.86 2.39 7.08
N ASN A 243 1.55 2.59 7.29
CA ASN A 243 0.51 2.12 6.38
C ASN A 243 -0.63 3.14 6.21
N PRO A 244 -0.35 4.26 5.52
CA PRO A 244 -1.33 5.35 5.39
C PRO A 244 -2.53 4.93 4.53
N ILE A 245 -2.30 4.10 3.50
CA ILE A 245 -3.35 3.63 2.60
C ILE A 245 -4.32 2.71 3.33
N GLY A 246 -3.81 1.76 4.12
CA GLY A 246 -4.65 0.89 4.94
C GLY A 246 -5.52 1.68 5.91
N HIS A 247 -4.95 2.64 6.63
CA HIS A 247 -5.69 3.49 7.57
C HIS A 247 -6.78 4.31 6.87
N ILE A 248 -6.43 5.03 5.80
CA ILE A 248 -7.39 5.85 5.05
C ILE A 248 -8.49 4.96 4.45
N HIS A 249 -8.13 3.84 3.85
CA HIS A 249 -9.08 2.89 3.28
C HIS A 249 -10.04 2.35 4.34
N GLY A 250 -9.53 1.97 5.51
CA GLY A 250 -10.32 1.53 6.66
C GLY A 250 -11.28 2.60 7.17
N TRP A 251 -10.83 3.85 7.30
CA TRP A 251 -11.68 4.96 7.75
C TRP A 251 -12.77 5.30 6.74
N VAL A 252 -12.40 5.39 5.45
CA VAL A 252 -13.35 5.71 4.37
C VAL A 252 -14.40 4.61 4.23
N SER A 253 -13.99 3.33 4.21
CA SER A 253 -14.92 2.20 4.12
C SER A 253 -15.86 2.12 5.34
N SER A 254 -15.34 2.36 6.54
CA SER A 254 -16.14 2.37 7.78
C SER A 254 -17.12 3.55 7.83
N ALA A 255 -16.73 4.72 7.33
CA ALA A 255 -17.59 5.91 7.30
C ALA A 255 -18.64 5.87 6.19
N TRP A 256 -18.32 5.27 5.04
CA TRP A 256 -19.21 5.19 3.87
C TRP A 256 -20.31 4.13 4.04
N GLY A 257 -20.02 3.00 4.69
CA GLY A 257 -21.01 1.92 4.96
C GLY A 257 -21.49 1.15 3.71
N GLY A 258 -21.15 1.61 2.51
CA GLY A 258 -21.53 1.03 1.22
C GLY A 258 -20.39 0.32 0.46
N SER A 259 -20.71 -0.33 -0.66
CA SER A 259 -19.73 -0.90 -1.60
C SER A 259 -19.74 -0.16 -2.92
N ALA A 260 -18.57 0.08 -3.52
CA ALA A 260 -18.45 0.61 -4.87
C ALA A 260 -17.68 -0.40 -5.73
N ASP A 261 -18.37 -1.03 -6.68
CA ASP A 261 -17.82 -2.02 -7.59
C ASP A 261 -17.71 -1.42 -8.99
N VAL A 262 -16.52 -1.52 -9.59
CA VAL A 262 -16.27 -1.17 -10.98
C VAL A 262 -15.99 -2.46 -11.75
N SER A 263 -16.79 -2.74 -12.78
CA SER A 263 -16.58 -3.91 -13.64
C SER A 263 -16.53 -3.50 -15.10
N PHE A 264 -15.60 -4.11 -15.84
CA PHE A 264 -15.50 -3.96 -17.28
C PHE A 264 -16.43 -4.96 -17.97
N GLN A 265 -17.27 -4.48 -18.87
CA GLN A 265 -18.19 -5.29 -19.65
C GLN A 265 -17.84 -5.18 -21.13
N SER A 266 -17.48 -6.31 -21.73
CA SER A 266 -17.23 -6.42 -23.17
C SER A 266 -18.45 -6.89 -23.97
N SER A 267 -19.51 -7.29 -23.29
CA SER A 267 -20.79 -7.65 -23.90
C SER A 267 -21.85 -6.60 -23.57
N PRO A 268 -22.60 -6.12 -24.56
CA PRO A 268 -23.72 -5.25 -24.29
C PRO A 268 -24.80 -6.06 -23.54
N TRP A 269 -25.54 -5.41 -22.66
CA TRP A 269 -26.70 -5.99 -21.95
C TRP A 269 -26.39 -7.13 -20.96
N SER A 270 -25.13 -7.37 -20.58
CA SER A 270 -24.74 -8.48 -19.68
C SER A 270 -25.44 -8.45 -18.30
N ASN A 271 -25.89 -7.26 -17.91
CA ASN A 271 -26.56 -6.96 -16.65
C ASN A 271 -28.09 -7.08 -16.73
N ASN A 272 -28.67 -7.26 -17.92
CA ASN A 272 -30.12 -7.42 -18.10
C ASN A 272 -30.44 -8.34 -19.29
N PRO A 273 -30.44 -9.68 -19.08
CA PRO A 273 -30.64 -10.65 -20.14
C PRO A 273 -32.04 -10.57 -20.77
N ASP A 274 -33.05 -10.10 -20.04
CA ASP A 274 -34.41 -9.91 -20.56
C ASP A 274 -34.49 -8.72 -21.53
N ALA A 275 -33.83 -7.61 -21.18
CA ALA A 275 -33.69 -6.47 -22.09
C ALA A 275 -32.88 -6.83 -23.34
N ALA A 276 -31.83 -7.64 -23.19
CA ALA A 276 -31.04 -8.16 -24.31
C ALA A 276 -31.92 -8.97 -25.28
N LYS A 277 -32.75 -9.87 -24.74
CA LYS A 277 -33.65 -10.71 -25.53
C LYS A 277 -34.72 -9.88 -26.24
N TYR A 278 -35.34 -8.92 -25.54
CA TYR A 278 -36.32 -8.01 -26.14
C TYR A 278 -35.72 -7.19 -27.29
N ALA A 279 -34.49 -6.67 -27.13
CA ALA A 279 -33.80 -5.90 -28.17
C ALA A 279 -33.47 -6.76 -29.40
N LEU A 280 -33.02 -8.01 -29.20
CA LEU A 280 -32.79 -8.97 -30.28
C LEU A 280 -34.09 -9.32 -31.01
N ASP A 281 -35.18 -9.59 -30.28
CA ASP A 281 -36.48 -9.89 -30.85
C ASP A 281 -37.08 -8.68 -31.61
N ALA A 282 -36.73 -7.45 -31.21
CA ALA A 282 -37.10 -6.21 -31.88
C ALA A 282 -36.22 -5.88 -33.11
N GLY A 283 -35.25 -6.74 -33.45
CA GLY A 283 -34.37 -6.57 -34.62
C GLY A 283 -33.23 -5.57 -34.40
N ALA A 284 -32.87 -5.25 -33.16
CA ALA A 284 -31.72 -4.40 -32.88
C ALA A 284 -30.42 -5.10 -33.32
N PRO A 285 -29.50 -4.40 -34.01
CA PRO A 285 -28.22 -4.97 -34.38
C PRO A 285 -27.38 -5.27 -33.13
N TYR A 286 -26.77 -6.46 -33.08
CA TYR A 286 -25.81 -6.79 -32.03
C TYR A 286 -24.48 -6.12 -32.38
N ASP A 287 -24.07 -5.11 -31.60
CA ASP A 287 -22.77 -4.46 -31.80
C ASP A 287 -21.65 -5.49 -31.65
N SER A 288 -20.82 -5.60 -32.68
CA SER A 288 -19.71 -6.56 -32.72
C SER A 288 -18.57 -6.19 -31.77
N GLN A 289 -18.57 -4.95 -31.26
CA GLN A 289 -17.61 -4.44 -30.29
C GLN A 289 -18.35 -3.54 -29.29
N TYR A 290 -18.39 -3.96 -28.03
CA TYR A 290 -18.94 -3.17 -26.93
C TYR A 290 -17.90 -3.11 -25.82
N TYR A 291 -17.67 -1.92 -25.27
CA TYR A 291 -16.86 -1.72 -24.09
C TYR A 291 -17.62 -0.79 -23.15
N GLY A 292 -18.09 -1.34 -22.04
CA GLY A 292 -18.79 -0.63 -20.99
C GLY A 292 -18.04 -0.72 -19.67
N VAL A 293 -18.12 0.34 -18.88
CA VAL A 293 -17.70 0.31 -17.47
C VAL A 293 -18.97 0.39 -16.64
N ASN A 294 -19.23 -0.63 -15.84
CA ASN A 294 -20.37 -0.66 -14.94
C ASN A 294 -19.91 -0.24 -13.53
N PHE A 295 -20.57 0.78 -13.00
CA PHE A 295 -20.37 1.29 -11.65
C PHE A 295 -21.58 0.91 -10.81
N LYS A 296 -21.38 0.00 -9.85
CA LYS A 296 -22.40 -0.35 -8.87
C LYS A 296 -22.04 0.28 -7.54
N ILE A 297 -22.88 1.19 -7.08
CA ILE A 297 -22.76 1.80 -5.75
C ILE A 297 -23.90 1.27 -4.91
N THR A 298 -23.56 0.64 -3.80
CA THR A 298 -24.50 0.18 -2.77
C THR A 298 -24.34 1.12 -1.57
N PHE A 299 -25.45 1.53 -0.97
CA PHE A 299 -25.50 2.39 0.23
C PHE A 299 -26.19 1.63 1.36
#